data_AF-S3T7B3-F1
#
_entry.id   AF-S3T7B3-F1
#
_cell.length_a   1.000
_cell.length_b   1.000
_cell.length_c   1.000
_cell.angle_alpha   90.00
_cell.angle_beta   90.00
_cell.angle_gamma   90.00
#
_symmetry.space_group_name_H-M   'P 1'
#
loop_
_entity.id
_entity.type
_entity.pdbx_description
1 polymer ?
#
loop_
_entity_poly.entity_id
_entity_poly.type
_entity_poly.pdbx_seq_one_letter_code
_entity_poly.pdbx_strand_id
1 'polypeptide(L)'
;MNVIKGIYVTREQCIDQSGNIKGDYTQWEIVRDHSNQVFYIATTASLGFWQVNFSDYQLGQNAQPQFAVISDAVQMPVLTAAT
;
A
#
# COMPACT_ATOMS: atom_id res chain seq x y z
N MET A 1 -7.46 -4.18 -18.23
CA MET A 1 -6.01 -3.91 -18.30
C MET A 1 -5.57 -3.37 -16.95
N ASN A 2 -4.65 -4.04 -16.24
CA ASN A 2 -4.13 -3.56 -14.95
C ASN A 2 -2.97 -2.59 -15.25
N VAL A 3 -3.26 -1.29 -15.26
CA VAL A 3 -2.33 -0.22 -15.70
C VAL A 3 -1.08 -0.17 -14.81
N ILE A 4 -1.21 -0.49 -13.52
CA ILE A 4 -0.11 -0.42 -12.56
C ILE A 4 0.93 -1.52 -12.83
N LYS A 5 0.48 -2.72 -13.21
CA LYS A 5 1.41 -3.82 -13.59
C LYS A 5 2.29 -3.48 -14.79
N GLY A 6 1.89 -2.53 -15.64
CA GLY A 6 2.69 -2.09 -16.79
C GLY A 6 3.88 -1.19 -16.43
N ILE A 7 3.90 -0.63 -15.22
CA ILE A 7 4.98 0.25 -14.70
C ILE A 7 5.64 -0.34 -13.44
N TYR A 8 5.36 -1.61 -13.14
CA TYR A 8 5.95 -2.31 -12.00
C TYR A 8 7.44 -2.57 -12.24
N VAL A 9 8.26 -2.22 -11.26
CA VAL A 9 9.72 -2.35 -11.32
C VAL A 9 10.21 -3.32 -10.24
N THR A 10 10.84 -4.42 -10.65
CA THR A 10 11.51 -5.39 -9.77
C THR A 10 12.90 -4.88 -9.36
N ARG A 11 13.47 -5.47 -8.30
CA ARG A 11 14.78 -5.05 -7.74
C ARG A 11 15.94 -5.15 -8.73
N GLU A 12 15.82 -6.02 -9.71
CA GLU A 12 16.86 -6.32 -10.70
C GLU A 12 16.79 -5.41 -11.94
N GLN A 13 15.69 -4.66 -12.11
CA GLN A 13 15.44 -3.87 -13.32
C GLN A 13 16.08 -2.47 -13.29
N CYS A 14 16.33 -1.92 -12.10
CA CYS A 14 17.02 -0.64 -11.97
C CYS A 14 18.53 -0.82 -11.99
N ILE A 15 19.13 -0.52 -13.14
CA ILE A 15 20.56 -0.67 -13.41
C ILE A 15 21.18 0.71 -13.66
N ASP A 16 22.37 0.96 -13.10
CA ASP A 16 23.12 2.19 -13.35
C ASP A 16 23.82 2.20 -14.73
N GLN A 17 24.47 3.31 -15.08
CA GLN A 17 25.20 3.45 -16.34
C GLN A 17 26.41 2.51 -16.45
N SER A 18 26.87 1.95 -15.34
CA SER A 18 27.99 1.01 -15.25
C SER A 18 27.52 -0.45 -15.32
N GLY A 19 26.22 -0.70 -15.41
CA GLY A 19 25.65 -2.06 -15.47
C GLY A 19 25.38 -2.69 -14.10
N ASN A 20 25.46 -1.94 -12.99
CA ASN A 20 25.22 -2.48 -11.65
C ASN A 20 23.75 -2.30 -11.21
N ILE A 21 23.21 -3.31 -10.52
CA ILE A 21 21.89 -3.23 -9.90
C ILE A 21 21.93 -2.19 -8.77
N LYS A 22 21.03 -1.20 -8.85
CA LYS A 22 20.89 -0.17 -7.80
C LYS A 22 19.96 -0.60 -6.68
N GLY A 23 19.07 -1.56 -6.95
CA GLY A 23 18.08 -2.03 -5.99
C GLY A 23 16.91 -1.08 -5.78
N ASP A 24 16.71 -0.08 -6.65
CA ASP A 24 15.47 0.69 -6.72
C ASP A 24 14.35 -0.19 -7.29
N TYR A 25 13.17 -0.17 -6.67
CA TYR A 25 12.04 -1.03 -7.05
C TYR A 25 10.72 -0.43 -6.59
N THR A 26 9.61 -0.88 -7.19
CA THR A 26 8.27 -0.57 -6.71
C THR A 26 8.09 -1.20 -5.33
N GLN A 27 7.98 -0.39 -4.28
CA GLN A 27 7.78 -0.91 -2.92
C GLN A 27 6.32 -1.24 -2.66
N TRP A 28 5.42 -0.35 -3.07
CA TRP A 28 3.98 -0.43 -2.83
C TRP A 28 3.17 0.07 -4.04
N GLU A 29 1.97 -0.47 -4.18
CA GLU A 29 0.94 -0.03 -5.11
C GLU A 29 -0.28 0.42 -4.33
N ILE A 30 -0.86 1.57 -4.69
CA ILE A 30 -2.03 2.13 -4.01
C ILE A 30 -3.13 2.40 -5.04
N VAL A 31 -4.34 1.94 -4.75
CA VAL A 31 -5.55 2.24 -5.54
C VAL A 31 -6.60 2.83 -4.60
N ARG A 32 -7.16 3.98 -4.96
CA ARG A 32 -8.26 4.61 -4.21
C ARG A 32 -9.54 4.54 -5.01
N ASP A 33 -10.54 3.85 -4.47
CA ASP A 33 -11.91 3.90 -4.96
C ASP A 33 -12.66 5.00 -4.22
N HIS A 34 -12.82 6.15 -4.89
CA HIS A 34 -13.50 7.29 -4.31
C HIS A 34 -15.00 7.05 -4.10
N SER A 35 -15.66 6.35 -5.04
CA SER A 35 -17.11 6.14 -5.01
C SER A 35 -17.52 5.24 -3.86
N ASN A 36 -16.75 4.19 -3.61
CA ASN A 36 -17.00 3.26 -2.51
C ASN A 36 -16.28 3.65 -1.21
N GLN A 37 -15.49 4.74 -1.23
CA GLN A 37 -14.65 5.19 -0.12
C GLN A 37 -13.70 4.08 0.39
N VAL A 38 -13.04 3.39 -0.54
CA VAL A 38 -12.12 2.28 -0.25
C VAL A 38 -10.71 2.62 -0.70
N PHE A 39 -9.73 2.17 0.05
CA PHE A 39 -8.31 2.24 -0.26
C PHE A 39 -7.73 0.83 -0.33
N TYR A 40 -7.01 0.53 -1.40
CA TYR A 40 -6.28 -0.72 -1.56
C TYR A 40 -4.78 -0.45 -1.57
N ILE A 41 -4.01 -1.26 -0.86
CA ILE A 41 -2.54 -1.24 -0.92
C ILE A 41 -2.03 -2.66 -1.16
N ALA A 42 -1.12 -2.82 -2.11
CA ALA A 42 -0.29 -4.02 -2.21
C ALA A 42 1.16 -3.64 -1.95
N THR A 43 1.89 -4.48 -1.23
CA THR A 43 3.33 -4.33 -1.07
C THR A 43 4.05 -5.40 -1.87
N THR A 44 5.26 -5.11 -2.35
CA THR A 44 6.09 -6.11 -3.02
C THR A 44 6.44 -7.31 -2.13
N ALA A 45 6.35 -7.16 -0.81
CA ALA A 45 6.53 -8.24 0.16
C ALA A 45 5.24 -9.05 0.43
N SER A 46 4.06 -8.48 0.17
CA SER A 46 2.78 -9.14 0.45
C SER A 46 2.25 -9.91 -0.75
N LEU A 47 1.72 -11.11 -0.52
CA LEU A 47 1.14 -11.97 -1.56
C LEU A 47 -0.27 -11.53 -2.03
N GLY A 48 -0.77 -10.35 -1.62
CA GLY A 48 -2.14 -9.88 -1.91
C GLY A 48 -2.35 -8.38 -1.78
N PHE A 49 -3.59 -7.93 -1.99
CA PHE A 49 -4.02 -6.55 -1.76
C PHE A 49 -4.69 -6.43 -0.40
N TRP A 50 -4.33 -5.39 0.34
CA TRP A 50 -4.95 -4.98 1.59
C TRP A 50 -6.03 -3.93 1.32
N GLN A 51 -7.14 -3.94 2.06
CA GLN A 51 -8.29 -3.05 1.87
C GLN A 51 -8.63 -2.27 3.14
N VAL A 52 -8.65 -0.94 3.07
CA VAL A 52 -9.12 -0.03 4.13
C VAL A 52 -10.43 0.60 3.67
N ASN A 53 -11.51 0.40 4.43
CA ASN A 53 -12.80 1.04 4.17
C ASN A 53 -12.93 2.31 4.99
N PHE A 54 -12.95 3.48 4.35
CA PHE A 54 -13.05 4.74 5.09
C PHE A 54 -14.40 4.91 5.79
N SER A 55 -15.46 4.24 5.30
CA SER A 55 -16.78 4.20 5.94
C SER A 55 -16.77 3.64 7.36
N ASP A 56 -15.77 2.84 7.70
CA ASP A 56 -15.64 2.21 9.02
C ASP A 56 -15.10 3.20 10.06
N TYR A 57 -14.64 4.38 9.63
CA TYR A 57 -14.08 5.42 10.49
C TYR A 57 -14.96 6.66 10.50
N GLN A 58 -15.26 7.18 11.70
CA GLN A 58 -15.80 8.52 11.86
C GLN A 58 -14.66 9.47 12.28
N LEU A 59 -14.37 10.45 11.43
CA LEU A 59 -13.41 11.51 11.77
C LEU A 59 -14.07 12.44 12.79
N GLY A 60 -13.86 12.17 14.07
CA GLY A 60 -14.21 13.10 15.15
C GLY A 60 -13.37 14.38 15.08
N GLN A 61 -13.84 15.46 15.71
CA GLN A 61 -12.98 16.62 15.95
C GLN A 61 -11.77 16.16 16.77
N ASN A 62 -10.56 16.53 16.33
CA ASN A 62 -9.27 16.14 16.92
C ASN A 62 -8.88 14.65 16.76
N ALA A 63 -9.41 13.95 15.75
CA ALA A 63 -8.99 12.58 15.43
C ALA A 63 -7.46 12.47 15.32
N GLN A 64 -6.88 11.52 16.05
CA GLN A 64 -5.44 11.27 16.05
C GLN A 64 -5.04 10.32 14.91
N PRO A 65 -3.84 10.48 14.32
CA PRO A 65 -3.34 9.56 13.30
C PRO A 65 -3.26 8.13 13.84
N GLN A 66 -3.74 7.17 13.05
CA GLN A 66 -3.55 5.75 13.32
C GLN A 66 -2.45 5.20 12.42
N PHE A 67 -1.53 4.43 12.99
CA PHE A 67 -0.39 3.86 12.28
C PHE A 67 -0.54 2.35 12.18
N ALA A 68 -0.41 1.82 10.96
CA ALA A 68 -0.35 0.39 10.70
C ALA A 68 1.01 0.02 10.10
N VAL A 69 1.67 -0.99 10.67
CA VAL A 69 2.91 -1.56 10.12
C VAL A 69 2.53 -2.73 9.21
N ILE A 70 2.85 -2.60 7.93
CA ILE A 70 2.41 -3.53 6.86
C ILE A 70 3.58 -4.44 6.41
N SER A 71 4.80 -4.24 6.93
CA SER A 71 6.03 -4.82 6.36
C SER A 71 6.04 -6.35 6.26
N ASP A 72 5.37 -7.05 7.19
CA ASP A 72 5.36 -8.52 7.28
C ASP A 72 3.98 -9.09 7.68
N ALA A 73 2.93 -8.27 7.53
CA ALA A 73 1.60 -8.65 7.96
C ALA A 73 1.06 -9.81 7.10
N VAL A 74 0.70 -10.93 7.73
CA VAL A 74 -0.14 -11.99 7.10
C VAL A 74 -1.64 -11.74 7.30
N GLN A 75 -1.98 -10.80 8.19
CA GLN A 75 -3.35 -10.36 8.49
C GLN A 75 -3.34 -8.86 8.80
N MET A 76 -4.42 -8.17 8.44
CA MET A 76 -4.55 -6.73 8.66
C MET A 76 -4.67 -6.41 10.16
N PRO A 77 -3.95 -5.39 10.67
CA PRO A 77 -4.31 -4.77 11.94
C PRO A 77 -5.70 -4.16 11.77
N VAL A 78 -6.65 -4.58 12.61
CA VAL A 78 -7.95 -3.91 12.69
C VAL A 78 -7.69 -2.55 13.30
N LEU A 79 -7.79 -1.48 12.51
CA LEU A 79 -7.79 -0.12 13.03
C LEU A 79 -9.13 0.08 13.76
N THR A 80 -9.11 0.02 15.08
CA THR A 80 -10.29 0.33 15.88
C THR A 80 -10.46 1.84 15.98
N ALA A 81 -11.67 2.35 15.77
CA ALA A 81 -11.97 3.73 16.08
C ALA A 81 -11.66 4.01 17.57
N ALA A 82 -10.99 5.12 17.86
CA ALA A 82 -10.79 5.55 19.24
C ALA A 82 -12.18 5.85 19.84
N THR A 83 -12.50 5.17 20.94
CA THR A 83 -13.72 5.40 21.75
C THR A 83 -13.68 6.74 22.45
#